data_AF-A0A3Q0CHP4-F1
#
_entry.id   AF-A0A3Q0CHP4-F1
#
_cell.length_a   1.000
_cell.length_b   1.000
_cell.length_c   1.000
_cell.angle_alpha   90.00
_cell.angle_beta   90.00
_cell.angle_gamma   90.00
#
_symmetry.space_group_name_H-M   'P 1'
#
loop_
_entity.id
_entity.type
_entity.pdbx_description
1 polymer ?
#
loop_
_entity_poly.entity_id
_entity_poly.type
_entity_poly.pdbx_seq_one_letter_code
_entity_poly.pdbx_strand_id
1 'polypeptide(L)'
;MEKLPVNQGNGQSFGYTLYETTIFNGGHLTSRGHIKDRGQVFLDNNYVGVLDRYNNELLIVKDVSKKVQSLRILVENQGRLTSGKDINKERRGLTGDIYLNKTPLRQFIIYSLEMRSTFIQTKLPKFPEFWKTKTNQVLGPAFFLSQLRVGDPPQDTYIRVKGWGKGVIFINGQVLGRYWSIGPQEALYVPSSWLHPGVNEIMMFEELNGGQKIQFAKEPEL
;
A
#
# COMPACT_ATOMS: atom_id res chain seq x y z
N MET A 1 8.41 11.19 -1.66
CA MET A 1 8.09 11.05 -3.09
C MET A 1 7.89 12.43 -3.71
N GLU A 2 8.67 13.40 -3.26
CA GLU A 2 8.43 14.85 -3.42
C GLU A 2 8.94 15.35 -4.77
N LYS A 3 9.83 14.60 -5.42
CA LYS A 3 10.37 14.91 -6.74
C LYS A 3 9.57 14.28 -7.88
N LEU A 4 8.48 13.58 -7.57
CA LEU A 4 7.63 13.01 -8.61
C LEU A 4 6.93 14.14 -9.39
N PRO A 5 6.80 14.04 -10.72
CA PRO A 5 6.10 15.03 -11.53
C PRO A 5 4.58 14.87 -11.43
N VAL A 6 4.05 14.87 -10.21
CA VAL A 6 2.61 14.76 -9.90
C VAL A 6 2.17 15.98 -9.08
N ASN A 7 0.87 16.18 -8.94
CA ASN A 7 0.30 17.29 -8.16
C ASN A 7 0.84 18.66 -8.60
N GLN A 8 0.87 18.91 -9.91
CA GLN A 8 1.40 20.14 -10.51
C GLN A 8 2.88 20.42 -10.13
N GLY A 9 3.67 19.36 -9.97
CA GLY A 9 5.10 19.46 -9.63
C GLY A 9 5.39 19.47 -8.12
N ASN A 10 4.37 19.40 -7.26
CA ASN A 10 4.56 19.33 -5.80
C ASN A 10 4.89 17.91 -5.29
N GLY A 11 4.88 16.92 -6.18
CA GLY A 11 5.15 15.54 -5.84
C GLY A 11 4.08 14.93 -4.95
N GLN A 12 4.41 13.79 -4.36
CA GLN A 12 3.50 12.98 -3.56
C GLN A 12 3.92 12.98 -2.09
N SER A 13 3.01 13.38 -1.20
CA SER A 13 3.31 13.49 0.24
C SER A 13 3.17 12.18 1.00
N PHE A 14 2.18 11.34 0.68
CA PHE A 14 1.80 10.14 1.45
C PHE A 14 1.40 8.98 0.52
N GLY A 15 1.17 7.81 1.12
CA GLY A 15 0.68 6.63 0.43
C GLY A 15 1.80 5.81 -0.22
N TYR A 16 1.53 5.33 -1.42
CA TYR A 16 2.38 4.39 -2.15
C TYR A 16 2.71 4.93 -3.54
N THR A 17 3.82 4.49 -4.10
CA THR A 17 4.17 4.74 -5.51
C THR A 17 4.53 3.42 -6.17
N LEU A 18 3.88 3.12 -7.30
CA LEU A 18 4.29 2.00 -8.15
C LEU A 18 5.25 2.50 -9.22
N TYR A 19 6.45 1.95 -9.24
CA TYR A 19 7.44 2.16 -10.29
C TYR A 19 7.45 0.94 -11.20
N GLU A 20 7.16 1.11 -12.49
CA GLU A 20 7.12 0.04 -13.48
C GLU A 20 8.14 0.30 -14.58
N THR A 21 8.98 -0.67 -14.90
CA THR A 21 9.90 -0.62 -16.03
C THR A 21 9.95 -1.98 -16.73
N THR A 22 10.56 -2.02 -17.91
CA THR A 22 10.75 -3.27 -18.66
C THR A 22 12.18 -3.77 -18.49
N ILE A 23 12.35 -5.07 -18.21
CA ILE A 23 13.65 -5.72 -18.16
C ILE A 23 13.79 -6.76 -19.28
N PHE A 24 15.03 -6.92 -19.75
CA PHE A 24 15.38 -7.84 -20.83
C PHE A 24 16.09 -9.11 -20.33
N ASN A 25 16.68 -9.05 -19.14
CA ASN A 25 17.47 -10.12 -18.53
C ASN A 25 17.04 -10.33 -17.07
N GLY A 26 17.34 -11.51 -16.51
CA GLY A 26 17.28 -11.75 -15.07
C GLY A 26 18.58 -11.37 -14.38
N GLY A 27 18.62 -11.52 -13.06
CA GLY A 27 19.82 -11.27 -12.26
C GLY A 27 19.55 -10.64 -10.90
N HIS A 28 20.58 -10.04 -10.33
CA HIS A 28 20.52 -9.44 -9.01
C HIS A 28 20.00 -8.01 -9.07
N LEU A 29 18.79 -7.79 -8.53
CA LEU A 29 18.18 -6.48 -8.33
C LEU A 29 18.63 -5.91 -7.00
N THR A 30 19.32 -4.77 -7.01
CA THR A 30 19.84 -4.14 -5.80
C THR A 30 19.37 -2.69 -5.69
N SER A 31 18.87 -2.33 -4.50
CA SER A 31 18.38 -0.99 -4.21
C SER A 31 19.47 -0.03 -3.75
N ARG A 32 20.59 -0.57 -3.26
CA ARG A 32 21.67 0.21 -2.60
C ARG A 32 21.15 1.20 -1.55
N GLY A 33 20.07 0.85 -0.84
CA GLY A 33 19.45 1.71 0.18
C GLY A 33 18.58 2.84 -0.39
N HIS A 34 18.30 2.87 -1.70
CA HIS A 34 17.50 3.90 -2.34
C HIS A 34 15.99 3.70 -2.28
N ILE A 35 15.53 2.57 -1.73
CA ILE A 35 14.10 2.36 -1.43
C ILE A 35 13.81 2.86 -0.02
N LYS A 36 12.85 3.80 0.08
CA LYS A 36 12.42 4.41 1.34
C LYS A 36 10.88 4.41 1.41
N ASP A 37 10.23 3.57 2.21
CA ASP A 37 10.80 2.73 3.28
C ASP A 37 10.82 1.25 2.92
N ARG A 38 9.77 0.78 2.24
CA ARG A 38 9.57 -0.63 1.91
C ARG A 38 9.04 -0.77 0.49
N GLY A 39 9.70 -1.57 -0.34
CA GLY A 39 9.38 -1.79 -1.75
C GLY A 39 9.06 -3.24 -2.04
N GLN A 40 7.81 -3.56 -2.35
CA GLN A 40 7.44 -4.89 -2.83
C GLN A 40 7.76 -5.00 -4.32
N VAL A 41 8.48 -6.05 -4.70
CA VAL A 41 8.95 -6.25 -6.08
C VAL A 41 8.14 -7.36 -6.73
N PHE A 42 7.66 -7.09 -7.94
CA PHE A 42 6.90 -8.02 -8.76
C PHE A 42 7.54 -8.13 -10.14
N LEU A 43 7.55 -9.34 -10.68
CA LEU A 43 7.89 -9.60 -12.07
C LEU A 43 6.60 -10.02 -12.80
N ASP A 44 6.21 -9.22 -13.78
CA ASP A 44 4.87 -9.10 -14.33
C ASP A 44 3.84 -8.84 -13.20
N ASN A 45 3.13 -9.88 -12.75
CA ASN A 45 2.19 -9.84 -11.63
C ASN A 45 2.59 -10.80 -10.49
N ASN A 46 3.74 -11.46 -10.60
CA ASN A 46 4.19 -12.44 -9.60
C ASN A 46 5.07 -11.74 -8.57
N TYR A 47 4.74 -11.91 -7.30
CA TYR A 47 5.55 -11.39 -6.20
C TYR A 47 6.92 -12.08 -6.16
N VAL A 48 7.98 -11.28 -6.03
CA VAL A 48 9.37 -11.75 -5.93
C VAL A 48 9.88 -11.63 -4.51
N GLY A 49 9.63 -10.48 -3.86
CA GLY A 49 10.19 -10.20 -2.54
C GLY A 49 10.04 -8.74 -2.14
N VAL A 50 10.66 -8.38 -1.02
CA VAL A 50 10.66 -7.02 -0.46
C VAL A 50 12.07 -6.49 -0.40
N LEU A 51 12.26 -5.27 -0.86
CA LEU A 51 13.44 -4.45 -0.62
C LEU A 51 13.11 -3.41 0.46
N ASP A 52 13.93 -3.34 1.50
CA ASP A 52 13.78 -2.40 2.60
C ASP A 52 15.15 -2.05 3.21
N ARG A 53 15.17 -1.45 4.41
CA ARG A 53 16.42 -1.09 5.09
C ARG A 53 17.30 -2.28 5.46
N TYR A 54 16.74 -3.47 5.61
CA TYR A 54 17.43 -4.69 6.02
C TYR A 54 17.75 -5.57 4.81
N ASN A 55 16.86 -5.61 3.82
CA ASN A 55 17.07 -6.34 2.59
C ASN A 55 17.25 -5.40 1.39
N ASN A 56 18.47 -5.31 0.87
CA ASN A 56 18.79 -4.41 -0.25
C ASN A 56 18.94 -5.13 -1.60
N GLU A 57 18.69 -6.44 -1.66
CA GLU A 57 18.90 -7.22 -2.86
C GLU A 57 17.86 -8.35 -3.03
N LEU A 58 17.49 -8.64 -4.28
CA LEU A 58 16.63 -9.76 -4.65
C LEU A 58 17.14 -10.41 -5.94
N LEU A 59 16.98 -11.72 -6.04
CA LEU A 59 17.22 -12.45 -7.29
C LEU A 59 15.97 -12.38 -8.19
N ILE A 60 16.16 -11.88 -9.41
CA ILE A 60 15.14 -11.85 -10.46
C ILE A 60 15.36 -13.02 -11.41
N VAL A 61 14.49 -14.02 -11.31
CA VAL A 61 14.48 -15.17 -12.23
C VAL A 61 13.55 -14.84 -13.39
N LYS A 62 14.14 -14.53 -14.55
CA LYS A 62 13.38 -14.19 -15.77
C LYS A 62 12.91 -15.46 -16.46
N ASP A 63 11.69 -15.42 -16.98
CA ASP A 63 11.17 -16.41 -17.91
C ASP A 63 11.90 -16.30 -19.25
N VAL A 64 12.66 -17.35 -19.58
CA VAL A 64 13.46 -17.42 -20.81
C VAL A 64 12.62 -17.44 -22.09
N SER A 65 11.35 -17.83 -22.01
CA SER A 65 10.43 -17.79 -23.15
C SER A 65 10.01 -16.36 -23.52
N LYS A 66 10.11 -15.43 -22.57
CA LYS A 66 9.71 -14.04 -22.77
C LYS A 66 10.91 -13.19 -23.18
N LYS A 67 10.75 -12.42 -24.27
CA LYS A 67 11.77 -11.44 -24.67
C LYS A 67 11.97 -10.35 -23.62
N VAL A 68 10.85 -9.90 -23.03
CA VAL A 68 10.80 -8.84 -22.02
C VAL A 68 9.83 -9.21 -20.91
N GLN A 69 10.03 -8.66 -19.71
CA GLN A 69 9.08 -8.74 -18.60
C GLN A 69 8.95 -7.39 -17.91
N SER A 70 7.78 -7.14 -17.33
CA SER A 70 7.54 -5.93 -16.54
C SER A 70 8.10 -6.14 -15.13
N LEU A 71 8.97 -5.24 -14.68
CA LEU A 71 9.43 -5.20 -13.29
C LEU A 71 8.71 -4.06 -12.59
N ARG A 72 7.99 -4.38 -11.52
CA ARG A 72 7.22 -3.43 -10.72
C ARG A 72 7.75 -3.37 -9.30
N ILE A 73 7.87 -2.16 -8.76
CA ILE A 73 8.27 -1.90 -7.38
C ILE A 73 7.20 -1.02 -6.74
N LEU A 74 6.38 -1.60 -5.87
CA LEU A 74 5.41 -0.86 -5.08
C LEU A 74 6.07 -0.37 -3.79
N VAL A 75 6.42 0.91 -3.74
CA VAL A 75 7.09 1.53 -2.60
C VAL A 75 6.08 2.20 -1.68
N GLU A 76 6.09 1.80 -0.42
CA GLU A 76 5.35 2.43 0.66
C GLU A 76 6.19 3.52 1.34
N ASN A 77 5.56 4.67 1.58
CA ASN A 77 6.01 5.66 2.56
C ASN A 77 5.41 5.35 3.94
N GLN A 78 6.22 4.94 4.92
CA GLN A 78 5.78 4.53 6.26
C GLN A 78 5.64 5.69 7.26
N GLY A 79 5.74 6.94 6.80
CA GLY A 79 5.81 8.14 7.63
C GLY A 79 7.21 8.73 7.58
N ARG A 80 7.40 9.99 8.00
CA ARG A 80 8.73 10.65 8.06
C ARG A 80 9.13 10.81 9.52
N LEU A 81 10.44 10.84 9.79
CA LEU A 81 10.93 11.21 11.11
C LEU A 81 10.39 12.60 11.50
N THR A 82 9.88 12.71 12.72
CA THR A 82 9.37 13.95 13.31
C THR A 82 10.36 14.61 14.28
N SER A 83 11.49 13.95 14.55
CA SER A 83 12.53 14.42 15.47
C SER A 83 13.91 13.92 15.04
N GLY A 84 14.97 14.59 15.51
CA GLY A 84 16.36 14.20 15.27
C GLY A 84 17.05 14.95 14.13
N LYS A 85 18.33 14.64 13.91
CA LYS A 85 19.19 15.38 12.96
C LYS A 85 18.88 15.09 11.48
N ASP A 86 18.19 13.99 11.20
CA ASP A 86 17.95 13.52 9.84
C ASP A 86 16.57 13.89 9.29
N ILE A 87 15.74 14.67 10.01
CA ILE A 87 14.39 15.06 9.57
C ILE A 87 14.37 15.70 8.17
N ASN A 88 15.42 16.43 7.79
CA ASN A 88 15.54 17.09 6.50
C ASN A 88 15.94 16.13 5.36
N LYS A 89 16.33 14.89 5.69
CA LYS A 89 16.77 13.85 4.74
C LYS A 89 15.68 12.83 4.44
N GLU A 90 14.48 12.99 4.99
CA GLU A 90 13.35 12.06 4.92
C GLU A 90 12.61 12.09 3.58
N ARG A 91 13.36 11.93 2.49
CA ARG A 91 12.80 11.69 1.15
C ARG A 91 12.32 10.24 1.07
N ARG A 92 11.12 10.06 0.52
CA ARG A 92 10.43 8.76 0.42
C ARG A 92 10.26 8.33 -1.04
N GLY A 93 9.98 7.06 -1.26
CA GLY A 93 9.92 6.44 -2.59
C GLY A 93 11.29 5.92 -3.01
N LEU A 94 11.57 6.01 -4.31
CA LEU A 94 12.86 5.73 -4.91
C LEU A 94 13.72 7.00 -4.89
N THR A 95 14.76 7.02 -4.06
CA THR A 95 15.60 8.20 -3.79
C THR A 95 16.87 8.26 -4.65
N GLY A 96 17.15 7.21 -5.40
CA GLY A 96 18.30 7.04 -6.28
C GLY A 96 18.12 5.79 -7.14
N ASP A 97 19.17 5.40 -7.86
CA ASP A 97 19.07 4.32 -8.85
C ASP A 97 18.86 2.93 -8.24
N ILE A 98 18.04 2.13 -8.90
CA ILE A 98 17.94 0.68 -8.69
C ILE A 98 18.71 0.00 -9.79
N TYR A 99 19.47 -1.05 -9.47
CA TYR A 99 20.36 -1.70 -10.43
C TYR A 99 19.96 -3.16 -10.64
N LEU A 100 20.08 -3.63 -11.88
CA LEU A 100 20.02 -5.04 -12.25
C LEU A 100 21.40 -5.45 -12.78
N ASN A 101 22.07 -6.40 -12.12
CA ASN A 101 23.45 -6.82 -12.46
C ASN A 101 24.42 -5.64 -12.64
N LYS A 102 24.33 -4.62 -11.79
CA LYS A 102 25.12 -3.36 -11.81
C LYS A 102 24.73 -2.35 -12.89
N THR A 103 23.80 -2.66 -13.79
CA THR A 103 23.24 -1.68 -14.74
C THR A 103 22.04 -0.97 -14.11
N PRO A 104 22.01 0.37 -14.08
CA PRO A 104 20.91 1.08 -13.48
C PRO A 104 19.65 0.98 -14.36
N LEU A 105 18.51 0.73 -13.72
CA LEU A 105 17.20 0.68 -14.37
C LEU A 105 16.71 2.10 -14.68
N ARG A 106 16.03 2.24 -15.80
CA ARG A 106 15.59 3.53 -16.37
C ARG A 106 14.16 3.42 -16.88
N GLN A 107 13.63 4.55 -17.36
CA GLN A 107 12.34 4.64 -18.06
C GLN A 107 11.17 4.09 -17.23
N PHE A 108 11.14 4.42 -15.95
CA PHE A 108 10.02 4.05 -15.10
C PHE A 108 8.75 4.81 -15.51
N ILE A 109 7.67 4.06 -15.70
CA ILE A 109 6.31 4.57 -15.58
C ILE A 109 5.99 4.62 -14.09
N ILE A 110 5.46 5.74 -13.62
CA ILE A 110 5.26 6.00 -12.19
C ILE A 110 3.77 6.24 -11.93
N TYR A 111 3.19 5.44 -11.04
CA TYR A 111 1.80 5.59 -10.60
C TYR A 111 1.75 6.05 -9.15
N SER A 112 1.15 7.23 -8.93
CA SER A 112 0.93 7.80 -7.60
C SER A 112 -0.35 7.23 -6.99
N LEU A 113 -0.23 6.63 -5.80
CA LEU A 113 -1.32 6.10 -4.99
C LEU A 113 -1.34 6.87 -3.66
N GLU A 114 -1.90 8.08 -3.66
CA GLU A 114 -1.78 8.98 -2.50
C GLU A 114 -2.52 8.53 -1.25
N MET A 115 -3.50 7.62 -1.41
CA MET A 115 -4.36 7.13 -0.32
C MET A 115 -5.04 8.25 0.47
N ARG A 116 -5.34 9.38 -0.18
CA ARG A 116 -6.15 10.48 0.40
C ARG A 116 -7.63 10.25 0.09
N SER A 117 -8.52 10.87 0.85
CA SER A 117 -9.97 10.80 0.62
C SER A 117 -10.37 11.14 -0.82
N THR A 118 -9.77 12.17 -1.40
CA THR A 118 -10.00 12.54 -2.82
C THR A 118 -9.56 11.44 -3.78
N PHE A 119 -8.44 10.76 -3.52
CA PHE A 119 -7.99 9.63 -4.32
C PHE A 119 -9.02 8.49 -4.27
N ILE A 120 -9.46 8.10 -3.06
CA ILE A 120 -10.46 7.04 -2.88
C ILE A 120 -11.76 7.38 -3.59
N GLN A 121 -12.26 8.59 -3.41
CA GLN A 121 -13.55 9.03 -3.97
C GLN A 121 -13.54 9.24 -5.50
N THR A 122 -12.37 9.44 -6.12
CA THR A 122 -12.28 9.77 -7.56
C THR A 122 -11.63 8.68 -8.40
N LYS A 123 -10.75 7.85 -7.83
CA LYS A 123 -9.98 6.84 -8.57
C LYS A 123 -10.50 5.43 -8.39
N LEU A 124 -11.28 5.17 -7.36
CA LEU A 124 -11.82 3.84 -7.12
C LEU A 124 -13.26 3.72 -7.59
N PRO A 125 -13.65 2.55 -8.11
CA PRO A 125 -15.02 2.33 -8.57
C PRO A 125 -16.01 2.44 -7.41
N LYS A 126 -17.07 3.23 -7.58
CA LYS A 126 -18.13 3.38 -6.57
C LYS A 126 -19.21 2.32 -6.65
N PHE A 127 -19.36 1.71 -7.82
CA PHE A 127 -20.49 0.84 -8.09
C PHE A 127 -20.14 -0.65 -7.91
N PRO A 128 -21.04 -1.46 -7.32
CA PRO A 128 -20.77 -2.86 -6.98
C PRO A 128 -20.30 -3.74 -8.16
N GLU A 129 -20.71 -3.46 -9.40
CA GLU A 129 -20.36 -4.24 -10.59
C GLU A 129 -18.86 -4.24 -10.92
N PHE A 130 -18.12 -3.25 -10.43
CA PHE A 130 -16.66 -3.19 -10.58
C PHE A 130 -15.92 -3.97 -9.49
N TRP A 131 -16.63 -4.43 -8.46
CA TRP A 131 -16.09 -5.20 -7.36
C TRP A 131 -16.38 -6.68 -7.55
N LYS A 132 -15.36 -7.51 -7.38
CA LYS A 132 -15.48 -8.97 -7.46
C LYS A 132 -15.63 -9.52 -6.05
N THR A 133 -16.71 -10.26 -5.82
CA THR A 133 -16.85 -11.03 -4.57
C THR A 133 -15.74 -12.08 -4.52
N LYS A 134 -14.98 -12.08 -3.43
CA LYS A 134 -13.90 -13.05 -3.20
C LYS A 134 -14.20 -13.83 -1.92
N THR A 135 -14.31 -15.14 -2.06
CA THR A 135 -14.46 -16.08 -0.94
C THR A 135 -13.12 -16.68 -0.52
N ASN A 136 -12.12 -16.65 -1.39
CA ASN A 136 -10.78 -17.14 -1.12
C ASN A 136 -9.84 -15.99 -0.76
N GLN A 137 -8.76 -16.33 -0.07
CA GLN A 137 -7.67 -15.41 0.25
C GLN A 137 -7.11 -14.80 -1.04
N VAL A 138 -6.91 -13.48 -1.03
CA VAL A 138 -6.28 -12.74 -2.13
C VAL A 138 -4.84 -12.44 -1.72
N LEU A 139 -3.88 -12.83 -2.56
CA LEU A 139 -2.47 -12.59 -2.29
C LEU A 139 -1.99 -11.32 -2.99
N GLY A 140 -1.21 -10.52 -2.27
CA GLY A 140 -0.63 -9.28 -2.74
C GLY A 140 -1.57 -8.07 -2.68
N PRO A 141 -1.10 -6.93 -3.21
CA PRO A 141 -1.78 -5.65 -3.06
C PRO A 141 -3.16 -5.60 -3.73
N ALA A 142 -4.20 -5.28 -2.97
CA ALA A 142 -5.56 -5.15 -3.48
C ALA A 142 -6.41 -4.19 -2.63
N PHE A 143 -7.43 -3.62 -3.27
CA PHE A 143 -8.50 -2.92 -2.58
C PHE A 143 -9.64 -3.90 -2.24
N PHE A 144 -10.22 -3.73 -1.05
CA PHE A 144 -11.38 -4.47 -0.56
C PHE A 144 -12.45 -3.47 -0.16
N LEU A 145 -13.70 -3.80 -0.49
CA LEU A 145 -14.87 -3.02 -0.16
C LEU A 145 -15.81 -3.86 0.69
N SER A 146 -16.31 -3.28 1.78
CA SER A 146 -17.30 -3.87 2.66
C SER A 146 -18.28 -2.79 3.14
N GLN A 147 -19.39 -3.23 3.72
CA GLN A 147 -20.43 -2.37 4.27
C GLN A 147 -20.66 -2.71 5.74
N LEU A 148 -20.84 -1.68 6.56
CA LEU A 148 -21.23 -1.79 7.97
C LEU A 148 -22.58 -1.15 8.17
N ARG A 149 -23.53 -1.92 8.71
CA ARG A 149 -24.82 -1.37 9.12
C ARG A 149 -24.75 -0.91 10.58
N VAL A 150 -24.95 0.39 10.80
CA VAL A 150 -24.88 1.06 12.10
C VAL A 150 -26.28 1.48 12.56
N GLY A 151 -26.54 1.34 13.86
CA GLY A 151 -27.79 1.78 14.49
C GLY A 151 -27.87 3.31 14.67
N ASP A 152 -28.92 3.75 15.35
CA ASP A 152 -29.14 5.15 15.69
C ASP A 152 -29.35 5.28 17.22
N PRO A 153 -28.50 6.02 17.96
CA PRO A 153 -27.36 6.79 17.47
C PRO A 153 -26.14 5.89 17.15
N PRO A 154 -25.26 6.32 16.23
CA PRO A 154 -23.95 5.70 16.04
C PRO A 154 -23.14 5.70 17.34
N GLN A 155 -22.35 4.64 17.55
CA GLN A 155 -21.48 4.49 18.71
C GLN A 155 -20.05 4.29 18.26
N ASP A 156 -19.12 4.70 19.11
CA ASP A 156 -17.70 4.45 18.93
C ASP A 156 -17.45 2.94 18.85
N THR A 157 -16.48 2.54 18.03
CA THR A 157 -16.14 1.13 17.85
C THR A 157 -14.69 0.97 17.43
N TYR A 158 -14.24 -0.28 17.32
CA TYR A 158 -12.89 -0.63 16.91
C TYR A 158 -12.91 -1.68 15.80
N ILE A 159 -12.21 -1.42 14.71
CA ILE A 159 -12.01 -2.40 13.63
C ILE A 159 -10.83 -3.31 13.98
N ARG A 160 -11.11 -4.60 14.13
CA ARG A 160 -10.12 -5.66 14.27
C ARG A 160 -9.82 -6.29 12.91
N VAL A 161 -8.54 -6.33 12.58
CA VAL A 161 -8.04 -6.82 11.28
C VAL A 161 -7.28 -8.14 11.42
N LYS A 162 -7.69 -8.99 12.37
CA LYS A 162 -7.11 -10.32 12.53
C LYS A 162 -7.27 -11.13 11.24
N GLY A 163 -6.17 -11.71 10.77
CA GLY A 163 -6.12 -12.45 9.50
C GLY A 163 -5.84 -11.59 8.26
N TRP A 164 -5.68 -10.28 8.42
CA TRP A 164 -5.12 -9.37 7.42
C TRP A 164 -3.63 -9.15 7.70
N GLY A 165 -2.89 -8.69 6.70
CA GLY A 165 -1.44 -8.56 6.76
C GLY A 165 -1.02 -7.15 7.09
N LYS A 166 -1.19 -6.24 6.15
CA LYS A 166 -0.72 -4.87 6.30
C LYS A 166 -1.44 -3.95 5.33
N GLY A 167 -1.83 -2.76 5.79
CA GLY A 167 -2.53 -1.86 4.91
C GLY A 167 -3.06 -0.57 5.53
N VAL A 168 -4.07 -0.01 4.87
CA VAL A 168 -4.77 1.23 5.26
C VAL A 168 -6.28 1.02 5.20
N ILE A 169 -7.00 1.51 6.19
CA ILE A 169 -8.47 1.45 6.26
C ILE A 169 -9.06 2.83 6.02
N PHE A 170 -10.21 2.85 5.35
CA PHE A 170 -11.02 4.03 5.12
C PHE A 170 -12.46 3.77 5.58
N ILE A 171 -13.08 4.76 6.21
CA ILE A 171 -14.49 4.77 6.60
C ILE A 171 -15.18 5.93 5.92
N ASN A 172 -16.21 5.67 5.11
CA ASN A 172 -16.95 6.71 4.38
C ASN A 172 -16.02 7.66 3.61
N GLY A 173 -14.98 7.11 2.99
CA GLY A 173 -13.95 7.84 2.26
C GLY A 173 -12.92 8.59 3.11
N GLN A 174 -13.03 8.59 4.45
CA GLN A 174 -12.03 9.18 5.34
C GLN A 174 -10.94 8.16 5.71
N VAL A 175 -9.68 8.60 5.79
CA VAL A 175 -8.55 7.72 6.15
C VAL A 175 -8.58 7.45 7.65
N LEU A 176 -8.84 6.20 8.04
CA LEU A 176 -8.85 5.79 9.44
C LEU A 176 -7.44 5.62 9.99
N GLY A 177 -6.57 4.97 9.22
CA GLY A 177 -5.20 4.72 9.65
C GLY A 177 -4.61 3.47 9.01
N ARG A 178 -3.39 3.16 9.45
CA ARG A 178 -2.64 1.98 9.03
C ARG A 178 -2.87 0.83 10.00
N TYR A 179 -2.78 -0.39 9.49
CA TYR A 179 -2.68 -1.59 10.31
C TYR A 179 -1.51 -2.44 9.84
N TRP A 180 -0.98 -3.24 10.77
CA TRP A 180 0.03 -4.25 10.46
C TRP A 180 -0.07 -5.39 11.46
N SER A 181 -0.16 -6.62 10.95
CA SER A 181 -0.28 -7.85 11.72
C SER A 181 0.88 -8.13 12.69
N ILE A 182 1.97 -7.36 12.63
CA ILE A 182 3.08 -7.47 13.58
C ILE A 182 2.77 -6.82 14.93
N GLY A 183 1.71 -6.02 15.02
CA GLY A 183 1.28 -5.35 16.24
C GLY A 183 2.18 -4.16 16.65
N PRO A 184 2.07 -3.70 17.92
CA PRO A 184 1.23 -4.28 18.97
C PRO A 184 -0.27 -3.93 18.79
N GLN A 185 -0.57 -2.83 18.10
CA GLN A 185 -1.96 -2.43 17.79
C GLN A 185 -2.65 -3.44 16.87
N GLU A 186 -3.72 -4.07 17.36
CA GLU A 186 -4.55 -5.03 16.60
C GLU A 186 -5.91 -4.47 16.18
N ALA A 187 -6.31 -3.33 16.78
CA ALA A 187 -7.58 -2.67 16.49
C ALA A 187 -7.45 -1.16 16.20
N LEU A 188 -8.19 -0.67 15.21
CA LEU A 188 -8.27 0.75 14.87
C LEU A 188 -9.56 1.37 15.40
N TYR A 189 -9.42 2.44 16.18
CA TYR A 189 -10.54 3.22 16.69
C TYR A 189 -11.33 3.88 15.54
N VAL A 190 -12.66 3.72 15.57
CA VAL A 190 -13.62 4.36 14.67
C VAL A 190 -14.50 5.30 15.50
N PRO A 191 -14.36 6.62 15.32
CA PRO A 191 -15.24 7.58 15.98
C PRO A 191 -16.69 7.44 15.48
N SER A 192 -17.65 7.47 16.40
CA SER A 192 -19.09 7.55 16.11
C SER A 192 -19.44 8.70 15.16
N SER A 193 -18.75 9.83 15.28
CA SER A 193 -18.93 11.01 14.42
C SER A 193 -18.55 10.79 12.95
N TRP A 194 -17.82 9.71 12.63
CA TRP A 194 -17.49 9.31 11.26
C TRP A 194 -18.49 8.31 10.69
N LEU A 195 -19.41 7.84 11.51
CA LEU A 195 -20.47 6.92 11.16
C LEU A 195 -21.81 7.66 11.05
N HIS A 196 -22.73 7.11 10.28
CA HIS A 196 -24.11 7.56 10.24
C HIS A 196 -25.07 6.36 10.38
N PRO A 197 -26.32 6.57 10.83
CA PRO A 197 -27.31 5.52 10.83
C PRO A 197 -27.45 4.87 9.45
N GLY A 198 -27.63 3.55 9.42
CA GLY A 198 -27.72 2.78 8.18
C GLY A 198 -26.38 2.28 7.66
N VAL A 199 -26.17 2.32 6.34
CA VAL A 199 -25.04 1.64 5.67
C VAL A 199 -23.84 2.56 5.53
N ASN A 200 -22.72 2.18 6.12
CA ASN A 200 -21.44 2.88 6.05
C ASN A 200 -20.47 2.08 5.17
N GLU A 201 -19.65 2.77 4.40
CA GLU A 201 -18.63 2.17 3.54
C GLU A 201 -17.34 1.92 4.32
N ILE A 202 -16.80 0.71 4.19
CA ILE A 202 -15.45 0.36 4.65
C ILE A 202 -14.64 -0.02 3.43
N MET A 203 -13.54 0.67 3.22
CA MET A 203 -12.57 0.31 2.21
C MET A 203 -11.23 -0.01 2.84
N MET A 204 -10.53 -0.99 2.31
CA MET A 204 -9.18 -1.34 2.75
C MET A 204 -8.26 -1.45 1.55
N PHE A 205 -7.07 -0.88 1.65
CA PHE A 205 -5.94 -1.30 0.84
C PHE A 205 -5.13 -2.30 1.67
N GLU A 206 -5.02 -3.55 1.23
CA GLU A 206 -4.18 -4.59 1.85
C GLU A 206 -3.00 -4.89 0.93
N GLU A 207 -1.83 -5.14 1.50
CA GLU A 207 -0.55 -5.24 0.80
C GLU A 207 -0.05 -6.67 0.60
N LEU A 208 -0.43 -7.62 1.46
CA LEU A 208 0.21 -8.91 1.61
C LEU A 208 -0.79 -10.05 1.43
N ASN A 209 -1.80 -10.12 2.28
CA ASN A 209 -2.74 -11.23 2.34
C ASN A 209 -4.14 -10.76 2.78
N GLY A 210 -5.04 -10.65 1.78
CA GLY A 210 -6.43 -10.28 1.97
C GLY A 210 -7.16 -11.24 2.89
N GLY A 211 -7.55 -10.74 4.06
CA GLY A 211 -8.46 -11.44 4.96
C GLY A 211 -9.86 -11.58 4.35
N GLN A 212 -10.66 -12.48 4.90
CA GLN A 212 -12.04 -12.71 4.43
C GLN A 212 -13.08 -11.88 5.19
N LYS A 213 -12.74 -11.42 6.40
CA LYS A 213 -13.69 -10.78 7.32
C LYS A 213 -13.00 -9.69 8.11
N ILE A 214 -13.77 -8.66 8.46
CA ILE A 214 -13.39 -7.60 9.39
C ILE A 214 -14.30 -7.76 10.60
N GLN A 215 -13.77 -7.59 11.81
CA GLN A 215 -14.55 -7.69 13.04
C GLN A 215 -14.60 -6.33 13.73
N PHE A 216 -15.69 -6.10 14.47
CA PHE A 216 -15.88 -4.90 15.28
C PHE A 216 -15.85 -5.27 16.75
N ALA A 217 -15.18 -4.45 17.55
CA ALA A 217 -15.09 -4.60 19.00
C ALA A 217 -15.53 -3.31 19.71
N LYS A 218 -15.88 -3.47 20.99
CA LYS A 218 -16.25 -2.36 21.88
C LYS A 218 -15.05 -1.72 22.57
N GLU A 219 -13.94 -2.46 22.67
CA GLU A 219 -12.74 -2.06 23.38
C GLU A 219 -11.53 -2.12 22.44
N PRO A 220 -10.48 -1.30 22.68
CA PRO A 220 -9.24 -1.38 21.93
C PRO A 220 -8.45 -2.67 22.23
N GLU A 221 -7.58 -3.04 21.30
CA GLU A 221 -6.58 -4.11 21.44
C GLU A 221 -5.25 -3.53 20.95
N LEU A 222 -4.34 -3.27 21.90
CA LEU A 222 -3.15 -2.42 21.74
C LEU A 222 -1.84 -3.16 21.98
#